data_AF-A0A356IUH0-F1
#
_entry.id   AF-A0A356IUH0-F1
#
_cell.length_a   1.000
_cell.length_b   1.000
_cell.length_c   1.000
_cell.angle_alpha   90.00
_cell.angle_beta   90.00
_cell.angle_gamma   90.00
#
_symmetry.space_group_name_H-M   'P 1'
#
loop_
_entity.id
_entity.type
_entity.pdbx_description
1 polymer ?
#
loop_
_entity_poly.entity_id
_entity_poly.type
_entity_poly.pdbx_seq_one_letter_code
_entity_poly.pdbx_strand_id
1 'polypeptide(L)'
;KLIPFEVGMTLSKAMEQEPQLQELYDRDEDVRELLDMALKLEGITRNVGKHAGGVVIAPSALTDYVPLYCDEHGNNLVTQFDKDDVEAAGLVKFDFLGLRTLTIVDWALKTINPMLVKQGKPPVDIERIPLDDKASFDLLQKAETTAVFQLESRGMKDLIKRLKPSSFEDIVALVALFRPGPLGSGMVDDFIARKHGRQKVDYPHPDLKPVLDTTYGTILYQEQVMLIPQVLADFTLGGADLLRRAMGKKKADVMAQQRGLFVDGAAKNGIDEKLSTEIFDTMEEFAKYGFNKSHSAAYALVSYQTAWLKAHYPAGFMAAVLSADMHNT
;
A
#
# COMPACT_ATOMS: atom_id res chain seq x y z
N LYS A 1 -28.24 -6.16 -4.57
CA LYS A 1 -27.84 -6.77 -3.27
C LYS A 1 -27.05 -8.06 -3.45
N LEU A 2 -27.37 -8.88 -4.46
CA LEU A 2 -26.63 -10.11 -4.77
C LEU A 2 -25.27 -9.87 -5.45
N ILE A 3 -25.02 -8.69 -6.00
CA ILE A 3 -23.69 -8.30 -6.48
C ILE A 3 -22.76 -8.12 -5.28
N PRO A 4 -21.68 -8.91 -5.15
CA PRO A 4 -20.76 -8.78 -4.02
C PRO A 4 -20.02 -7.44 -4.04
N PHE A 5 -19.72 -6.91 -2.85
CA PHE A 5 -18.99 -5.65 -2.72
C PHE A 5 -17.48 -5.91 -2.69
N GLU A 6 -16.89 -6.04 -3.88
CA GLU A 6 -15.44 -6.23 -4.07
C GLU A 6 -14.91 -5.23 -5.12
N VAL A 7 -13.67 -4.77 -4.94
CA VAL A 7 -13.00 -3.88 -5.91
C VAL A 7 -12.78 -4.64 -7.23
N GLY A 8 -13.24 -4.06 -8.34
CA GLY A 8 -13.12 -4.69 -9.66
C GLY A 8 -14.10 -5.85 -9.90
N MET A 9 -15.20 -5.89 -9.13
CA MET A 9 -16.35 -6.75 -9.40
C MET A 9 -16.97 -6.41 -10.76
N THR A 10 -17.39 -7.43 -11.51
CA THR A 10 -18.16 -7.32 -12.75
C THR A 10 -19.38 -8.21 -12.67
N LEU A 11 -20.38 -7.97 -13.53
CA LEU A 11 -21.61 -8.78 -13.55
C LEU A 11 -21.30 -10.27 -13.82
N SER A 12 -20.40 -10.58 -14.76
CA SER A 12 -19.98 -11.97 -15.02
C SER A 12 -19.34 -12.63 -13.80
N LYS A 13 -18.44 -11.93 -13.10
CA LYS A 13 -17.84 -12.46 -11.86
C LYS A 13 -18.88 -12.65 -10.76
N ALA A 14 -19.83 -11.72 -10.65
CA ALA A 14 -20.90 -11.83 -9.66
C ALA A 14 -21.79 -13.07 -9.92
N MET A 15 -22.08 -13.37 -11.19
CA MET A 15 -22.84 -14.58 -11.57
C MET A 15 -22.08 -15.87 -11.27
N GLU A 16 -20.75 -15.88 -11.43
CA GLU A 16 -19.91 -17.03 -11.06
C GLU A 16 -19.81 -17.24 -9.54
N GLN A 17 -19.79 -16.14 -8.76
CA GLN A 17 -19.57 -16.18 -7.31
C GLN A 17 -20.85 -16.33 -6.49
N GLU A 18 -21.99 -15.85 -6.99
CA GLU A 18 -23.28 -15.88 -6.29
C GLU A 18 -24.29 -16.77 -7.02
N PRO A 19 -24.44 -18.05 -6.61
CA PRO A 19 -25.34 -19.00 -7.26
C PRO A 19 -26.80 -18.53 -7.32
N GLN A 20 -27.25 -17.74 -6.34
CA GLN A 20 -28.61 -17.19 -6.34
C GLN A 20 -28.84 -16.22 -7.52
N LEU A 21 -27.80 -15.49 -7.93
CA LEU A 21 -27.89 -14.58 -9.08
C LEU A 21 -28.06 -15.38 -10.38
N GLN A 22 -27.31 -16.47 -10.53
CA GLN A 22 -27.45 -17.39 -11.66
C GLN A 22 -28.82 -18.07 -11.68
N GLU A 23 -29.30 -18.55 -10.53
CA GLU A 23 -30.62 -19.19 -10.43
C GLU A 23 -31.76 -18.23 -10.82
N LEU A 24 -31.68 -16.96 -10.42
CA LEU A 24 -32.64 -15.93 -10.83
C LEU A 24 -32.55 -15.63 -12.33
N TYR A 25 -31.35 -15.54 -12.88
CA TYR A 25 -31.14 -15.37 -14.32
C TYR A 25 -31.76 -16.52 -15.13
N ASP A 26 -31.68 -17.75 -14.64
CA ASP A 26 -32.21 -18.93 -15.35
C ASP A 26 -33.73 -19.09 -15.21
N ARG A 27 -34.32 -18.62 -14.11
CA ARG A 27 -35.74 -18.86 -13.78
C ARG A 27 -36.69 -17.70 -14.05
N ASP A 28 -36.20 -16.48 -13.99
CA ASP A 28 -37.01 -15.27 -14.10
C ASP A 28 -36.66 -14.54 -15.40
N GLU A 29 -37.61 -14.50 -16.33
CA GLU A 29 -37.44 -13.91 -17.65
C GLU A 29 -37.18 -12.40 -17.59
N ASP A 30 -37.82 -11.69 -16.65
CA ASP A 30 -37.63 -10.26 -16.46
C ASP A 30 -36.22 -9.97 -15.92
N VAL A 31 -35.73 -10.82 -15.01
CA VAL A 31 -34.35 -10.71 -14.47
C VAL A 31 -33.32 -11.00 -15.55
N ARG A 32 -33.57 -12.00 -16.40
CA ARG A 32 -32.70 -12.34 -17.52
C ARG A 32 -32.55 -11.18 -18.50
N GLU A 33 -33.68 -10.60 -18.94
CA GLU A 33 -33.65 -9.44 -19.85
C GLU A 33 -32.91 -8.25 -19.21
N LEU A 34 -33.16 -7.98 -17.93
CA LEU A 34 -32.48 -6.91 -17.20
C LEU A 34 -30.97 -7.13 -17.15
N LEU A 35 -30.51 -8.35 -16.83
CA LEU A 35 -29.09 -8.67 -16.75
C LEU A 35 -28.41 -8.65 -18.12
N ASP A 36 -29.08 -9.13 -19.16
CA ASP A 36 -28.58 -9.06 -20.55
C ASP A 36 -28.40 -7.61 -21.02
N MET A 37 -29.33 -6.73 -20.66
CA MET A 37 -29.18 -5.30 -20.93
C MET A 37 -28.08 -4.67 -20.08
N ALA A 38 -28.01 -5.02 -18.79
CA ALA A 38 -26.99 -4.50 -17.89
C ALA A 38 -25.58 -4.89 -18.33
N LEU A 39 -25.37 -6.14 -18.79
CA LEU A 39 -24.10 -6.62 -19.34
C LEU A 39 -23.66 -5.82 -20.57
N LYS A 40 -24.59 -5.40 -21.42
CA LYS A 40 -24.29 -4.54 -22.59
C LYS A 40 -23.90 -3.11 -22.19
N LEU A 41 -24.36 -2.65 -21.02
CA LEU A 41 -24.11 -1.29 -20.52
C LEU A 41 -22.94 -1.22 -19.52
N GLU A 42 -22.45 -2.35 -19.02
CA GLU A 42 -21.34 -2.43 -18.09
C GLU A 42 -20.06 -1.85 -18.74
N GLY A 43 -19.38 -0.96 -18.02
CA GLY A 43 -18.15 -0.31 -18.49
C GLY A 43 -18.37 0.92 -19.38
N ILE A 44 -19.62 1.27 -19.73
CA ILE A 44 -19.89 2.50 -20.48
C ILE A 44 -19.70 3.73 -19.58
N THR A 45 -19.01 4.74 -20.12
CA THR A 45 -18.86 6.04 -19.45
C THR A 45 -20.20 6.77 -19.43
N ARG A 46 -20.72 7.04 -18.24
CA ARG A 46 -22.03 7.68 -18.05
C ARG A 46 -21.96 9.21 -18.05
N ASN A 47 -20.97 9.79 -17.38
CA ASN A 47 -20.86 11.24 -17.19
C ASN A 47 -19.41 11.65 -16.87
N VAL A 48 -19.12 12.95 -17.03
CA VAL A 48 -17.84 13.53 -16.61
C VAL A 48 -17.88 13.73 -15.09
N GLY A 49 -16.95 13.09 -14.38
CA GLY A 49 -16.70 13.33 -12.96
C GLY A 49 -15.48 14.22 -12.78
N LYS A 50 -15.50 15.09 -11.76
CA LYS A 50 -14.31 15.87 -11.38
C LYS A 50 -13.44 15.03 -10.45
N HIS A 51 -12.16 14.85 -10.79
CA HIS A 51 -11.20 14.23 -9.87
C HIS A 51 -10.95 15.19 -8.71
N ALA A 52 -11.39 14.85 -7.51
CA ALA A 52 -11.37 15.74 -6.34
C ALA A 52 -9.99 16.28 -5.97
N GLY A 53 -8.92 15.61 -6.42
CA GLY A 53 -7.53 15.98 -6.15
C GLY A 53 -6.66 16.32 -7.35
N GLY A 54 -7.16 16.21 -8.58
CA GLY A 54 -6.28 16.24 -9.76
C GLY A 54 -5.99 17.67 -10.19
N VAL A 55 -4.72 18.08 -10.20
CA VAL A 55 -4.28 19.37 -10.76
C VAL A 55 -3.23 19.12 -11.83
N VAL A 56 -3.40 19.76 -12.98
CA VAL A 56 -2.52 19.63 -14.14
C VAL A 56 -1.81 20.96 -14.37
N ILE A 57 -0.49 20.91 -14.61
CA ILE A 57 0.33 22.08 -14.89
C ILE A 57 0.94 21.91 -16.29
N ALA A 58 0.67 22.89 -17.16
CA ALA A 58 1.25 23.00 -18.49
C ALA A 58 2.24 24.18 -18.55
N PRO A 59 3.27 24.12 -19.43
CA PRO A 59 4.24 25.20 -19.56
C PRO A 59 3.70 26.43 -20.33
N SER A 60 2.58 26.29 -21.03
CA SER A 60 1.80 27.38 -21.65
C SER A 60 0.29 27.16 -21.41
N ALA A 61 -0.58 27.72 -22.25
CA ALA A 61 -2.02 27.54 -22.06
C ALA A 61 -2.40 26.06 -22.14
N LEU A 62 -3.29 25.58 -21.26
CA LEU A 62 -3.72 24.17 -21.26
C LEU A 62 -4.26 23.74 -22.62
N THR A 63 -4.94 24.65 -23.33
CA THR A 63 -5.50 24.43 -24.67
C THR A 63 -4.46 24.17 -25.75
N ASP A 64 -3.18 24.46 -25.50
CA ASP A 64 -2.09 24.12 -26.42
C ASP A 64 -1.79 22.61 -26.41
N TYR A 65 -2.22 21.90 -25.37
CA TYR A 65 -1.94 20.48 -25.14
C TYR A 65 -3.21 19.63 -25.08
N VAL A 66 -4.25 20.11 -24.40
CA VAL A 66 -5.46 19.34 -24.11
C VAL A 66 -6.73 20.19 -24.22
N PRO A 67 -7.84 19.65 -24.75
CA PRO A 67 -9.13 20.32 -24.72
C PRO A 67 -9.67 20.37 -23.28
N LEU A 68 -10.51 21.38 -23.02
CA LEU A 68 -11.10 21.63 -21.71
C LEU A 68 -12.58 21.31 -21.69
N TYR A 69 -13.07 20.90 -20.53
CA TYR A 69 -14.49 20.73 -20.21
C TYR A 69 -14.88 21.69 -19.09
N CYS A 70 -16.11 22.18 -19.12
CA CYS A 70 -16.71 23.00 -18.08
C CYS A 70 -18.18 22.62 -17.90
N ASP A 71 -18.76 23.01 -16.77
CA ASP A 71 -20.21 22.86 -16.56
C ASP A 71 -21.01 23.82 -17.43
N GLU A 72 -22.35 23.70 -17.40
CA GLU A 72 -23.27 24.53 -18.20
C GLU A 72 -23.12 26.04 -17.98
N HIS A 73 -22.51 26.44 -16.86
CA HIS A 73 -22.27 27.83 -16.49
C HIS A 73 -20.83 28.29 -16.81
N GLY A 74 -20.02 27.45 -17.46
CA GLY A 74 -18.62 27.74 -17.76
C GLY A 74 -17.69 27.64 -16.55
N ASN A 75 -18.17 27.09 -15.42
CA ASN A 75 -17.37 26.88 -14.22
C ASN A 75 -16.78 25.46 -14.21
N ASN A 76 -16.01 25.15 -13.16
CA ASN A 76 -15.43 23.82 -12.95
C ASN A 76 -14.61 23.31 -14.13
N LEU A 77 -13.72 24.17 -14.64
CA LEU A 77 -12.80 23.84 -15.72
C LEU A 77 -11.94 22.63 -15.38
N VAL A 78 -11.95 21.63 -16.25
CA VAL A 78 -11.12 20.41 -16.15
C VAL A 78 -10.57 20.05 -17.53
N THR A 79 -9.49 19.25 -17.56
CA THR A 79 -9.00 18.64 -18.80
C THR A 79 -10.00 17.58 -19.28
N GLN A 80 -10.22 17.46 -20.59
CA GLN A 80 -11.01 16.35 -21.14
C GLN A 80 -10.26 15.02 -21.10
N PHE A 81 -8.91 15.07 -21.08
CA PHE A 81 -8.08 13.90 -20.86
C PHE A 81 -8.15 13.48 -19.40
N ASP A 82 -8.28 12.18 -19.18
CA ASP A 82 -8.24 11.59 -17.85
C ASP A 82 -6.80 11.54 -17.30
N LYS A 83 -6.62 10.88 -16.15
CA LYS A 83 -5.31 10.81 -15.49
C LYS A 83 -4.22 10.26 -16.41
N ASP A 84 -4.49 9.16 -17.10
CA ASP A 84 -3.46 8.43 -17.83
C ASP A 84 -3.17 9.13 -19.16
N ASP A 85 -4.22 9.67 -19.80
CA ASP A 85 -4.10 10.41 -21.05
C ASP A 85 -3.36 11.75 -20.87
N VAL A 86 -3.57 12.46 -19.74
CA VAL A 86 -2.87 13.73 -19.49
C VAL A 86 -1.37 13.52 -19.24
N GLU A 87 -1.01 12.41 -18.59
CA GLU A 87 0.39 12.03 -18.35
C GLU A 87 1.05 11.58 -19.65
N ALA A 88 0.33 10.80 -20.48
CA ALA A 88 0.80 10.40 -21.82
C ALA A 88 0.97 11.59 -22.78
N ALA A 89 0.14 12.63 -22.63
CA ALA A 89 0.29 13.89 -23.35
C ALA A 89 1.49 14.74 -22.86
N GLY A 90 2.21 14.29 -21.83
CA GLY A 90 3.42 14.93 -21.32
C GLY A 90 3.18 16.06 -20.32
N LEU A 91 1.97 16.19 -19.77
CA LEU A 91 1.66 17.18 -18.76
C LEU A 91 1.99 16.69 -17.35
N VAL A 92 2.46 17.60 -16.50
CA VAL A 92 2.74 17.29 -15.09
C VAL A 92 1.43 17.31 -14.32
N LYS A 93 1.15 16.22 -13.60
CA LYS A 93 -0.04 16.05 -12.78
C LYS A 93 0.33 15.92 -11.31
N PHE A 94 -0.42 16.62 -10.45
CA PHE A 94 -0.43 16.44 -9.01
C PHE A 94 -1.77 15.87 -8.54
N ASP A 95 -1.71 14.94 -7.61
CA ASP A 95 -2.88 14.41 -6.91
C ASP A 95 -2.90 14.90 -5.46
N PHE A 96 -3.88 15.75 -5.14
CA PHE A 96 -4.19 16.20 -3.80
C PHE A 96 -5.19 15.25 -3.15
N LEU A 97 -4.71 14.39 -2.26
CA LEU A 97 -5.59 13.52 -1.48
C LEU A 97 -6.11 14.28 -0.24
N GLY A 98 -7.42 14.25 -0.03
CA GLY A 98 -8.06 14.81 1.17
C GLY A 98 -7.86 13.96 2.43
N LEU A 99 -6.60 13.60 2.74
CA LEU A 99 -6.28 12.77 3.89
C LEU A 99 -6.42 13.58 5.19
N ARG A 100 -7.48 13.32 5.94
CA ARG A 100 -7.81 14.05 7.18
C ARG A 100 -6.76 13.91 8.28
N THR A 101 -5.95 12.86 8.24
CA THR A 101 -4.93 12.57 9.25
C THR A 101 -3.91 13.69 9.42
N LEU A 102 -3.42 14.31 8.33
CA LEU A 102 -2.46 15.40 8.44
C LEU A 102 -3.09 16.66 9.06
N THR A 103 -4.37 16.90 8.80
CA THR A 103 -5.15 17.95 9.47
C THR A 103 -5.27 17.68 10.98
N ILE A 104 -5.53 16.43 11.37
CA ILE A 104 -5.58 16.02 12.79
C ILE A 104 -4.23 16.29 13.48
N VAL A 105 -3.12 15.92 12.83
CA VAL A 105 -1.76 16.17 13.35
C VAL A 105 -1.52 17.67 13.52
N ASP A 106 -1.82 18.48 12.50
CA ASP A 106 -1.69 19.95 12.56
C ASP A 106 -2.52 20.56 13.71
N TRP A 107 -3.78 20.17 13.86
CA TRP A 107 -4.65 20.66 14.93
C TRP A 107 -4.19 20.22 16.32
N ALA A 108 -3.68 18.99 16.44
CA ALA A 108 -3.09 18.51 17.69
C ALA A 108 -1.88 19.39 18.06
N LEU A 109 -0.96 19.67 17.14
CA LEU A 109 0.21 20.52 17.39
C LEU A 109 -0.19 21.96 17.73
N LYS A 110 -1.18 22.53 17.03
CA LYS A 110 -1.74 23.86 17.33
C LYS A 110 -2.37 23.95 18.71
N THR A 111 -2.81 22.81 19.27
CA THR A 111 -3.32 22.72 20.64
C THR A 111 -2.19 22.54 21.66
N ILE A 112 -1.24 21.64 21.37
CA ILE A 112 -0.17 21.21 22.28
C ILE A 112 0.91 22.29 22.44
N ASN A 113 1.40 22.85 21.33
CA ASN A 113 2.58 23.73 21.34
C ASN A 113 2.38 25.03 22.16
N PRO A 114 1.23 25.73 22.08
CA PRO A 114 0.99 26.90 22.94
C PRO A 114 1.00 26.56 24.43
N MET A 115 0.56 25.35 24.82
CA MET A 115 0.60 24.90 26.21
C MET A 115 2.03 24.63 26.68
N LEU A 116 2.86 24.01 25.83
CA LEU A 116 4.28 23.76 26.13
C LEU A 116 5.07 25.05 26.31
N VAL A 117 4.86 26.03 25.42
CA VAL A 117 5.52 27.34 25.51
C VAL A 117 5.18 28.04 26.82
N LYS A 118 3.91 28.00 27.26
CA LYS A 118 3.49 28.56 28.56
C LYS A 118 4.14 27.85 29.76
N GLN A 119 4.54 26.59 29.61
CA GLN A 119 5.28 25.82 30.62
C GLN A 119 6.80 26.00 30.53
N GLY A 120 7.31 26.83 29.62
CA GLY A 120 8.74 27.00 29.37
C GLY A 120 9.40 25.80 28.69
N LYS A 121 8.62 24.94 28.02
CA LYS A 121 9.12 23.77 27.26
C LYS A 121 9.22 24.10 25.76
N PRO A 122 10.14 23.47 25.03
CA PRO A 122 10.21 23.64 23.57
C PRO A 122 8.94 23.09 22.89
N PRO A 123 8.52 23.68 21.76
CA PRO A 123 7.42 23.14 20.97
C PRO A 123 7.80 21.78 20.36
N VAL A 124 6.80 20.94 20.13
CA VAL A 124 6.94 19.70 19.37
C VAL A 124 7.11 20.01 17.90
N ASP A 125 8.18 19.47 17.33
CA ASP A 125 8.38 19.33 15.90
C ASP A 125 8.14 17.87 15.51
N ILE A 126 7.03 17.61 14.82
CA ILE A 126 6.57 16.24 14.51
C ILE A 126 7.47 15.52 13.50
N GLU A 127 8.24 16.26 12.71
CA GLU A 127 9.18 15.69 11.73
C GLU A 127 10.48 15.20 12.40
N ARG A 128 10.71 15.61 13.65
CA ARG A 128 11.95 15.33 14.41
C ARG A 128 11.76 14.42 15.61
N ILE A 129 10.59 13.81 15.78
CA ILE A 129 10.36 12.85 16.86
C ILE A 129 11.26 11.61 16.70
N PRO A 130 11.74 11.01 17.80
CA PRO A 130 12.49 9.75 17.74
C PRO A 130 11.59 8.62 17.19
N LEU A 131 12.15 7.70 16.40
CA LEU A 131 11.42 6.56 15.80
C LEU A 131 11.51 5.26 16.63
N ASP A 132 12.15 5.32 17.79
CA ASP A 132 12.40 4.23 18.73
C ASP A 132 11.75 4.47 20.10
N ASP A 133 10.80 5.41 20.21
CA ASP A 133 10.15 5.76 21.47
C ASP A 133 9.34 4.59 22.07
N LYS A 134 9.75 4.17 23.28
CA LYS A 134 9.15 3.04 23.99
C LYS A 134 7.67 3.23 24.31
N ALA A 135 7.24 4.44 24.71
CA ALA A 135 5.84 4.67 25.08
C ALA A 135 4.89 4.48 23.89
N SER A 136 5.33 4.90 22.70
CA SER A 136 4.62 4.70 21.44
C SER A 136 4.50 3.21 21.10
N PHE A 137 5.58 2.44 21.22
CA PHE A 137 5.54 1.00 20.99
C PHE A 137 4.74 0.24 22.06
N ASP A 138 4.80 0.63 23.33
CA ASP A 138 3.98 0.03 24.38
C ASP A 138 2.47 0.21 24.09
N LEU A 139 2.06 1.38 23.61
CA LEU A 139 0.69 1.67 23.16
C LEU A 139 0.29 0.76 21.98
N LEU A 140 1.17 0.65 20.98
CA LEU A 140 0.95 -0.23 19.83
C LEU A 140 0.84 -1.70 20.26
N GLN A 141 1.73 -2.20 21.11
CA GLN A 141 1.74 -3.60 21.57
C GLN A 141 0.49 -3.97 22.38
N LYS A 142 -0.14 -3.01 23.06
CA LYS A 142 -1.45 -3.18 23.71
C LYS A 142 -2.63 -3.13 22.72
N ALA A 143 -2.36 -2.84 21.44
CA ALA A 143 -3.33 -2.62 20.38
C ALA A 143 -4.34 -1.48 20.68
N GLU A 144 -3.88 -0.46 21.39
CA GLU A 144 -4.65 0.76 21.71
C GLU A 144 -4.68 1.72 20.51
N THR A 145 -4.93 1.20 19.30
CA THR A 145 -4.73 1.91 18.02
C THR A 145 -5.97 2.61 17.47
N THR A 146 -7.03 2.80 18.28
CA THR A 146 -8.14 3.69 17.87
C THR A 146 -7.61 5.08 17.58
N ALA A 147 -7.99 5.68 16.44
CA ALA A 147 -7.48 6.95 15.94
C ALA A 147 -5.98 6.95 15.56
N VAL A 148 -5.30 5.80 15.58
CA VAL A 148 -3.95 5.66 15.01
C VAL A 148 -4.11 5.30 13.54
N PHE A 149 -3.58 6.15 12.68
CA PHE A 149 -3.77 6.05 11.23
C PHE A 149 -3.39 4.66 10.69
N GLN A 150 -4.20 4.12 9.77
CA GLN A 150 -4.12 2.76 9.18
C GLN A 150 -4.19 1.57 10.16
N LEU A 151 -4.03 1.77 11.47
CA LEU A 151 -3.87 0.70 12.43
C LEU A 151 -5.12 0.42 13.27
N GLU A 152 -6.25 1.03 12.94
CA GLU A 152 -7.45 1.08 13.78
C GLU A 152 -8.42 -0.11 13.63
N SER A 153 -8.36 -0.81 12.48
CA SER A 153 -9.32 -1.87 12.15
C SER A 153 -9.19 -3.06 13.12
N ARG A 154 -10.29 -3.81 13.30
CA ARG A 154 -10.30 -4.98 14.20
C ARG A 154 -9.25 -6.01 13.82
N GLY A 155 -9.20 -6.39 12.54
CA GLY A 155 -8.22 -7.38 12.07
C GLY A 155 -6.77 -6.89 12.22
N MET A 156 -6.53 -5.59 11.97
CA MET A 156 -5.20 -5.01 12.17
C MET A 156 -4.80 -5.01 13.65
N LYS A 157 -5.72 -4.70 14.57
CA LYS A 157 -5.49 -4.81 16.02
C LYS A 157 -5.13 -6.23 16.45
N ASP A 158 -5.80 -7.24 15.88
CA ASP A 158 -5.50 -8.64 16.16
C ASP A 158 -4.11 -9.02 15.62
N LEU A 159 -3.74 -8.56 14.43
CA LEU A 159 -2.39 -8.73 13.88
C LEU A 159 -1.33 -8.07 14.79
N ILE A 160 -1.57 -6.84 15.23
CA ILE A 160 -0.66 -6.10 16.12
C ILE A 160 -0.43 -6.83 17.44
N LYS A 161 -1.48 -7.40 18.06
CA LYS A 161 -1.35 -8.18 19.31
C LYS A 161 -0.45 -9.40 19.14
N ARG A 162 -0.52 -10.05 17.97
CA ARG A 162 0.29 -11.23 17.64
C ARG A 162 1.72 -10.85 17.29
N LEU A 163 1.89 -9.80 16.47
CA LEU A 163 3.20 -9.34 16.00
C LEU A 163 4.01 -8.64 17.10
N LYS A 164 3.35 -7.86 17.97
CA LYS A 164 3.97 -6.98 18.98
C LYS A 164 5.06 -6.10 18.35
N PRO A 165 4.71 -5.08 17.55
CA PRO A 165 5.71 -4.20 16.91
C PRO A 165 6.60 -3.56 17.97
N SER A 166 7.91 -3.55 17.72
CA SER A 166 8.94 -3.05 18.65
C SER A 166 9.98 -2.17 17.96
N SER A 167 9.81 -1.91 16.67
CA SER A 167 10.66 -1.07 15.85
C SER A 167 9.82 -0.40 14.75
N PHE A 168 10.33 0.68 14.16
CA PHE A 168 9.66 1.34 13.04
C PHE A 168 9.44 0.40 11.86
N GLU A 169 10.42 -0.45 11.54
CA GLU A 169 10.34 -1.45 10.46
C GLU A 169 9.17 -2.44 10.65
N ASP A 170 8.79 -2.76 11.90
CA ASP A 170 7.60 -3.58 12.13
C ASP A 170 6.30 -2.87 11.72
N ILE A 171 6.24 -1.54 11.86
CA ILE A 171 5.07 -0.75 11.42
C ILE A 171 5.00 -0.74 9.89
N VAL A 172 6.16 -0.58 9.23
CA VAL A 172 6.27 -0.70 7.77
C VAL A 172 5.80 -2.09 7.31
N ALA A 173 6.13 -3.14 8.05
CA ALA A 173 5.73 -4.51 7.75
C ALA A 173 4.23 -4.76 7.99
N LEU A 174 3.63 -4.18 9.04
CA LEU A 174 2.19 -4.35 9.34
C LEU A 174 1.30 -4.00 8.15
N VAL A 175 1.58 -2.88 7.49
CA VAL A 175 0.81 -2.41 6.32
C VAL A 175 0.97 -3.37 5.14
N ALA A 176 2.16 -3.95 4.95
CA ALA A 176 2.41 -4.93 3.90
C ALA A 176 1.78 -6.31 4.19
N LEU A 177 1.77 -6.73 5.47
CA LEU A 177 1.30 -8.04 5.92
C LEU A 177 -0.24 -8.12 6.03
N PHE A 178 -0.93 -7.04 6.34
CA PHE A 178 -2.39 -7.04 6.53
C PHE A 178 -3.15 -6.99 5.19
N ARG A 179 -2.95 -8.00 4.35
CA ARG A 179 -3.56 -8.14 3.03
C ARG A 179 -4.03 -9.59 2.83
N PRO A 180 -5.08 -9.84 2.02
CA PRO A 180 -5.63 -11.19 1.83
C PRO A 180 -4.59 -12.24 1.41
N GLY A 181 -3.66 -11.89 0.50
CA GLY A 181 -2.60 -12.80 0.03
C GLY A 181 -1.64 -13.27 1.13
N PRO A 182 -0.92 -12.36 1.80
CA PRO A 182 -0.06 -12.69 2.94
C PRO A 182 -0.79 -13.42 4.08
N LEU A 183 -2.03 -13.03 4.40
CA LEU A 183 -2.82 -13.67 5.46
C LEU A 183 -3.23 -15.11 5.10
N GLY A 184 -3.50 -15.41 3.83
CA GLY A 184 -3.93 -16.73 3.36
C GLY A 184 -2.79 -17.71 3.06
N SER A 185 -1.54 -17.25 2.95
CA SER A 185 -0.38 -18.06 2.55
C SER A 185 0.44 -18.61 3.73
N GLY A 186 0.10 -18.27 4.98
CA GLY A 186 0.91 -18.60 6.16
C GLY A 186 2.13 -17.69 6.36
N MET A 187 2.43 -16.79 5.41
CA MET A 187 3.56 -15.84 5.49
C MET A 187 3.54 -15.02 6.78
N VAL A 188 2.36 -14.55 7.20
CA VAL A 188 2.20 -13.74 8.42
C VAL A 188 2.56 -14.55 9.66
N ASP A 189 2.23 -15.84 9.69
CA ASP A 189 2.51 -16.72 10.82
C ASP A 189 4.01 -16.98 10.96
N ASP A 190 4.68 -17.28 9.85
CA ASP A 190 6.13 -17.45 9.76
C ASP A 190 6.86 -16.17 10.18
N PHE A 191 6.43 -14.99 9.68
CA PHE A 191 7.03 -13.70 10.05
C PHE A 191 6.97 -13.48 11.57
N ILE A 192 5.81 -13.74 12.18
CA ILE A 192 5.60 -13.61 13.63
C ILE A 192 6.40 -14.66 14.41
N ALA A 193 6.45 -15.91 13.94
CA ALA A 193 7.17 -16.99 14.58
C ALA A 193 8.69 -16.73 14.59
N ARG A 194 9.24 -16.27 13.46
CA ARG A 194 10.66 -15.90 13.32
C ARG A 194 11.00 -14.69 14.19
N LYS A 195 10.17 -13.64 14.18
CA LYS A 195 10.33 -12.48 15.05
C LYS A 195 10.42 -12.86 16.54
N HIS A 196 9.55 -13.75 16.99
CA HIS A 196 9.50 -14.19 18.39
C HIS A 196 10.47 -15.33 18.72
N GLY A 197 11.36 -15.71 17.80
CA GLY A 197 12.33 -16.79 17.99
C GLY A 197 11.72 -18.20 18.12
N ARG A 198 10.45 -18.37 17.73
CA ARG A 198 9.75 -19.67 17.71
C ARG A 198 10.12 -20.50 16.48
N GLN A 199 10.61 -19.83 15.45
CA GLN A 199 11.18 -20.41 14.24
C GLN A 199 12.53 -19.74 13.99
N LYS A 200 13.49 -20.50 13.47
CA LYS A 200 14.80 -19.95 13.11
C LYS A 200 14.62 -18.98 11.93
N VAL A 201 15.23 -17.80 12.02
CA VAL A 201 15.37 -16.91 10.87
C VAL A 201 16.32 -17.59 9.89
N ASP A 202 15.80 -17.88 8.70
CA ASP A 202 16.56 -18.52 7.63
C ASP A 202 16.80 -17.53 6.49
N TYR A 203 18.02 -17.55 5.96
CA TYR A 203 18.41 -16.75 4.81
C TYR A 203 18.86 -17.73 3.73
N PRO A 204 18.28 -17.71 2.52
CA PRO A 204 18.65 -18.65 1.47
C PRO A 204 20.14 -18.60 1.10
N HIS A 205 20.77 -17.43 1.26
CA HIS A 205 22.21 -17.24 1.12
C HIS A 205 22.71 -16.26 2.20
N PRO A 206 23.93 -16.43 2.76
CA PRO A 206 24.49 -15.53 3.77
C PRO A 206 24.47 -14.05 3.35
N ASP A 207 24.75 -13.77 2.07
CA ASP A 207 24.78 -12.41 1.53
C ASP A 207 23.39 -11.74 1.47
N LEU A 208 22.31 -12.52 1.62
CA LEU A 208 20.96 -11.96 1.71
C LEU A 208 20.59 -11.49 3.12
N LYS A 209 21.42 -11.76 4.13
CA LYS A 209 21.15 -11.29 5.50
C LYS A 209 20.92 -9.78 5.56
N PRO A 210 21.75 -8.90 4.97
CA PRO A 210 21.52 -7.46 5.01
C PRO A 210 20.23 -7.01 4.31
N VAL A 211 19.74 -7.78 3.33
CA VAL A 211 18.52 -7.46 2.57
C VAL A 211 17.25 -7.88 3.31
N LEU A 212 17.30 -9.02 4.02
CA LEU A 212 16.14 -9.67 4.61
C LEU A 212 16.09 -9.57 6.15
N ASP A 213 17.09 -8.95 6.79
CA ASP A 213 17.18 -8.84 8.25
C ASP A 213 15.95 -8.17 8.86
N THR A 214 15.55 -7.03 8.29
CA THR A 214 14.44 -6.20 8.78
C THR A 214 13.08 -6.87 8.61
N THR A 215 13.02 -7.98 7.87
CA THR A 215 11.81 -8.77 7.62
C THR A 215 11.97 -10.22 8.09
N TYR A 216 12.93 -10.49 8.97
CA TYR A 216 13.14 -11.80 9.58
C TYR A 216 13.30 -12.92 8.54
N GLY A 217 14.03 -12.66 7.45
CA GLY A 217 14.28 -13.63 6.38
C GLY A 217 13.14 -13.78 5.36
N THR A 218 12.06 -13.01 5.48
CA THR A 218 10.90 -13.07 4.57
C THR A 218 11.03 -12.04 3.46
N ILE A 219 10.81 -12.43 2.21
CA ILE A 219 10.70 -11.49 1.08
C ILE A 219 9.32 -10.83 1.15
N LEU A 220 9.27 -9.59 1.62
CA LEU A 220 8.03 -8.84 1.83
C LEU A 220 7.90 -7.66 0.85
N TYR A 221 9.03 -7.08 0.44
CA TYR A 221 9.07 -5.85 -0.32
C TYR A 221 9.56 -6.02 -1.76
N GLN A 222 9.04 -5.18 -2.65
CA GLN A 222 9.50 -5.07 -4.04
C GLN A 222 10.98 -4.72 -4.12
N GLU A 223 11.45 -3.86 -3.24
CA GLU A 223 12.84 -3.44 -3.13
C GLU A 223 13.75 -4.62 -2.73
N GLN A 224 13.25 -5.58 -1.94
CA GLN A 224 14.02 -6.81 -1.64
C GLN A 224 14.16 -7.69 -2.89
N VAL A 225 13.11 -7.82 -3.70
CA VAL A 225 13.15 -8.52 -5.00
C VAL A 225 14.13 -7.85 -5.97
N MET A 226 14.38 -6.54 -5.81
CA MET A 226 15.39 -5.84 -6.61
C MET A 226 16.81 -6.01 -6.06
N LEU A 227 16.98 -6.01 -4.74
CA LEU A 227 18.28 -6.14 -4.09
C LEU A 227 18.86 -7.56 -4.17
N ILE A 228 18.03 -8.61 -4.16
CA ILE A 228 18.50 -10.00 -4.25
C ILE A 228 19.31 -10.25 -5.54
N PRO A 229 18.81 -9.94 -6.76
CA PRO A 229 19.58 -10.03 -8.00
C PRO A 229 20.81 -9.13 -8.04
N GLN A 230 20.75 -7.96 -7.41
CA GLN A 230 21.91 -7.07 -7.33
C GLN A 230 23.04 -7.72 -6.52
N VAL A 231 22.71 -8.29 -5.36
CA VAL A 231 23.70 -8.87 -4.44
C VAL A 231 24.21 -10.21 -4.95
N LEU A 232 23.33 -11.07 -5.47
CA LEU A 232 23.71 -12.43 -5.86
C LEU A 232 24.19 -12.54 -7.30
N ALA A 233 23.70 -11.70 -8.22
CA ALA A 233 23.90 -11.86 -9.66
C ALA A 233 24.41 -10.60 -10.37
N ASP A 234 24.88 -9.59 -9.64
CA ASP A 234 25.41 -8.32 -10.14
C ASP A 234 24.47 -7.54 -11.08
N PHE A 235 23.16 -7.65 -10.86
CA PHE A 235 22.20 -6.83 -11.60
C PHE A 235 22.42 -5.35 -11.26
N THR A 236 22.36 -4.49 -12.28
CA THR A 236 22.12 -3.06 -12.03
C THR A 236 20.74 -2.87 -11.43
N LEU A 237 20.53 -1.82 -10.62
CA LEU A 237 19.21 -1.53 -10.05
C LEU A 237 18.12 -1.33 -11.13
N GLY A 238 18.50 -0.78 -12.29
CA GLY A 238 17.60 -0.67 -13.45
C GLY A 238 17.23 -2.04 -14.03
N GLY A 239 18.21 -2.94 -14.17
CA GLY A 239 17.95 -4.34 -14.57
C GLY A 239 17.06 -5.09 -13.57
N ALA A 240 17.28 -4.86 -12.28
CA ALA A 240 16.47 -5.47 -11.22
C ALA A 240 15.03 -4.95 -11.20
N ASP A 241 14.77 -3.67 -11.52
CA ASP A 241 13.39 -3.17 -11.69
C ASP A 241 12.72 -3.80 -12.92
N LEU A 242 13.45 -4.04 -14.02
CA LEU A 242 12.91 -4.75 -15.18
C LEU A 242 12.48 -6.18 -14.80
N LEU A 243 13.29 -6.89 -14.01
CA LEU A 243 12.94 -8.20 -13.46
C LEU A 243 11.68 -8.13 -12.59
N ARG A 244 11.62 -7.19 -11.64
CA ARG A 244 10.43 -6.98 -10.78
C ARG A 244 9.17 -6.72 -11.63
N ARG A 245 9.26 -5.90 -12.69
CA ARG A 245 8.13 -5.65 -13.62
C ARG A 245 7.74 -6.91 -14.39
N ALA A 246 8.72 -7.72 -14.82
CA ALA A 246 8.46 -8.98 -15.51
C ALA A 246 7.70 -9.97 -14.62
N MET A 247 8.11 -10.12 -13.35
CA MET A 247 7.42 -10.96 -12.36
C MET A 247 5.97 -10.51 -12.14
N GLY A 248 5.72 -9.19 -12.08
CA GLY A 248 4.37 -8.65 -11.95
C GLY A 248 3.47 -8.94 -13.15
N LYS A 249 4.02 -8.94 -14.37
CA LYS A 249 3.27 -9.19 -15.62
C LYS A 249 3.12 -10.66 -15.98
N LYS A 250 3.86 -11.57 -15.32
CA LYS A 250 3.78 -13.04 -15.52
C LYS A 250 3.97 -13.49 -16.98
N LYS A 251 4.83 -12.80 -17.73
CA LYS A 251 5.16 -13.19 -19.12
C LYS A 251 6.21 -14.29 -19.10
N ALA A 252 5.83 -15.51 -19.48
CA ALA A 252 6.67 -16.71 -19.35
C ALA A 252 7.99 -16.62 -20.12
N ASP A 253 7.95 -16.06 -21.33
CA ASP A 253 9.11 -15.82 -22.19
C ASP A 253 10.12 -14.85 -21.55
N VAL A 254 9.63 -13.73 -21.03
CA VAL A 254 10.47 -12.73 -20.34
C VAL A 254 11.03 -13.30 -19.04
N MET A 255 10.22 -14.04 -18.28
CA MET A 255 10.65 -14.67 -17.03
C MET A 255 11.76 -15.71 -17.25
N ALA A 256 11.65 -16.54 -18.29
CA ALA A 256 12.70 -17.51 -18.64
C ALA A 256 14.03 -16.82 -18.98
N GLN A 257 13.97 -15.72 -19.74
CA GLN A 257 15.16 -14.93 -20.05
C GLN A 257 15.80 -14.35 -18.78
N GLN A 258 14.99 -13.75 -17.90
CA GLN A 258 15.49 -13.16 -16.65
C GLN A 258 16.05 -14.21 -15.69
N ARG A 259 15.45 -15.41 -15.65
CA ARG A 259 15.96 -16.54 -14.89
C ARG A 259 17.36 -16.94 -15.35
N GLY A 260 17.56 -17.06 -16.66
CA GLY A 260 18.89 -17.35 -17.22
C GLY A 260 19.93 -16.30 -16.80
N LEU A 261 19.60 -15.01 -16.94
CA LEU A 261 20.49 -13.93 -16.52
C LEU A 261 20.83 -13.97 -15.02
N PHE A 262 19.84 -14.29 -14.17
CA PHE A 262 20.05 -14.41 -12.73
C PHE A 262 20.96 -15.59 -12.38
N VAL A 263 20.70 -16.77 -12.94
CA VAL A 263 21.51 -17.98 -12.68
C VAL A 263 22.94 -17.81 -13.21
N ASP A 264 23.11 -17.28 -14.42
CA ASP A 264 24.43 -17.01 -15.00
C ASP A 264 25.22 -15.97 -14.19
N GLY A 265 24.53 -14.95 -13.68
CA GLY A 265 25.13 -13.96 -12.78
C GLY A 265 25.53 -14.57 -11.43
N ALA A 266 24.64 -15.37 -10.84
CA ALA A 266 24.88 -16.05 -9.58
C ALA A 266 26.06 -17.03 -9.67
N ALA A 267 26.18 -17.76 -10.79
CA ALA A 267 27.30 -18.65 -11.06
C ALA A 267 28.65 -17.91 -11.10
N LYS A 268 28.71 -16.69 -11.65
CA LYS A 268 29.92 -15.85 -11.63
C LYS A 268 30.35 -15.46 -10.21
N ASN A 269 29.39 -15.41 -9.29
CA ASN A 269 29.60 -15.13 -7.87
C ASN A 269 29.78 -16.40 -7.02
N GLY A 270 29.95 -17.56 -7.66
CA GLY A 270 30.21 -18.83 -6.99
C GLY A 270 29.00 -19.44 -6.29
N ILE A 271 27.79 -19.01 -6.64
CA ILE A 271 26.53 -19.55 -6.11
C ILE A 271 26.10 -20.72 -6.99
N ASP A 272 25.77 -21.84 -6.35
CA ASP A 272 25.32 -23.04 -7.03
C ASP A 272 24.03 -22.82 -7.84
N GLU A 273 23.93 -23.48 -8.99
CA GLU A 273 22.79 -23.37 -9.91
C GLU A 273 21.47 -23.80 -9.25
N LYS A 274 21.50 -24.85 -8.42
CA LYS A 274 20.31 -25.33 -7.72
C LYS A 274 19.83 -24.28 -6.72
N LEU A 275 20.75 -23.73 -5.93
CA LEU A 275 20.43 -22.70 -4.94
C LEU A 275 19.91 -21.42 -5.59
N SER A 276 20.57 -20.94 -6.64
CA SER A 276 20.12 -19.74 -7.37
C SER A 276 18.74 -19.96 -8.02
N THR A 277 18.48 -21.16 -8.57
CA THR A 277 17.16 -21.51 -9.10
C THR A 277 16.08 -21.50 -8.01
N GLU A 278 16.34 -22.10 -6.84
CA GLU A 278 15.42 -22.10 -5.69
C GLU A 278 15.13 -20.68 -5.18
N ILE A 279 16.16 -19.82 -5.12
CA ILE A 279 16.00 -18.40 -4.73
C ILE A 279 15.15 -17.65 -5.75
N PHE A 280 15.36 -17.90 -7.05
CA PHE A 280 14.56 -17.28 -8.10
C PHE A 280 13.09 -17.69 -8.04
N ASP A 281 12.82 -18.98 -7.84
CA ASP A 281 11.46 -19.52 -7.66
C ASP A 281 10.75 -18.85 -6.47
N THR A 282 11.48 -18.72 -5.36
CA THR A 282 11.02 -18.04 -4.15
C THR A 282 10.67 -16.57 -4.44
N MET A 283 11.53 -15.84 -5.17
CA MET A 283 11.23 -14.46 -5.59
C MET A 283 10.00 -14.38 -6.49
N GLU A 284 9.85 -15.29 -7.45
CA GLU A 284 8.72 -15.31 -8.38
C GLU A 284 7.38 -15.56 -7.66
N GLU A 285 7.38 -16.47 -6.67
CA GLU A 285 6.21 -16.71 -5.84
C GLU A 285 5.84 -15.47 -5.01
N PHE A 286 6.83 -14.86 -4.33
CA PHE A 286 6.60 -13.72 -3.45
C PHE A 286 6.36 -12.40 -4.17
N ALA A 287 6.86 -12.23 -5.40
CA ALA A 287 6.60 -11.02 -6.19
C ALA A 287 5.10 -10.80 -6.46
N LYS A 288 4.26 -11.85 -6.37
CA LYS A 288 2.80 -11.74 -6.43
C LYS A 288 2.22 -10.95 -5.26
N TYR A 289 2.89 -10.96 -4.11
CA TYR A 289 2.44 -10.33 -2.87
C TYR A 289 3.32 -9.16 -2.43
N GLY A 290 4.52 -9.01 -3.03
CA GLY A 290 5.50 -7.98 -2.72
C GLY A 290 4.90 -6.58 -2.68
N PHE A 291 5.14 -5.88 -1.58
CA PHE A 291 4.63 -4.53 -1.35
C PHE A 291 5.71 -3.48 -1.61
N ASN A 292 5.33 -2.27 -2.02
CA ASN A 292 6.29 -1.20 -2.22
C ASN A 292 6.72 -0.64 -0.85
N LYS A 293 7.98 -0.82 -0.46
CA LYS A 293 8.50 -0.40 0.85
C LYS A 293 8.46 1.12 0.99
N SER A 294 8.81 1.87 -0.06
CA SER A 294 8.82 3.34 0.01
C SER A 294 7.44 3.92 0.34
N HIS A 295 6.39 3.39 -0.29
CA HIS A 295 4.99 3.74 0.00
C HIS A 295 4.59 3.33 1.42
N SER A 296 4.92 2.08 1.81
CA SER A 296 4.63 1.57 3.15
C SER A 296 5.29 2.40 4.24
N ALA A 297 6.56 2.78 4.06
CA ALA A 297 7.33 3.55 5.03
C ALA A 297 6.79 4.97 5.19
N ALA A 298 6.42 5.63 4.09
CA ALA A 298 5.84 6.96 4.14
C ALA A 298 4.53 6.99 4.95
N TYR A 299 3.66 6.00 4.75
CA TYR A 299 2.40 5.90 5.50
C TYR A 299 2.63 5.43 6.94
N ALA A 300 3.56 4.50 7.17
CA ALA A 300 3.96 4.05 8.49
C ALA A 300 4.51 5.19 9.36
N LEU A 301 5.20 6.17 8.77
CA LEU A 301 5.64 7.37 9.48
C LEU A 301 4.46 8.16 10.05
N VAL A 302 3.41 8.38 9.26
CA VAL A 302 2.19 9.06 9.72
C VAL A 302 1.47 8.23 10.79
N SER A 303 1.41 6.91 10.63
CA SER A 303 0.88 6.00 11.66
C SER A 303 1.67 6.12 12.96
N TYR A 304 3.00 6.16 12.88
CA TYR A 304 3.87 6.34 14.05
C TYR A 304 3.69 7.71 14.70
N GLN A 305 3.63 8.79 13.92
CA GLN A 305 3.38 10.15 14.44
C GLN A 305 2.06 10.24 15.20
N THR A 306 0.98 9.63 14.69
CA THR A 306 -0.31 9.59 15.40
C THR A 306 -0.25 8.74 16.67
N ALA A 307 0.46 7.60 16.65
CA ALA A 307 0.69 6.79 17.85
C ALA A 307 1.51 7.54 18.92
N TRP A 308 2.55 8.26 18.50
CA TRP A 308 3.40 9.06 19.37
C TRP A 308 2.64 10.23 20.01
N LEU A 309 1.87 10.98 19.21
CA LEU A 309 1.01 12.05 19.72
C LEU A 309 -0.01 11.50 20.72
N LYS A 310 -0.56 10.32 20.47
CA LYS A 310 -1.49 9.68 21.39
C LYS A 310 -0.82 9.22 22.69
N ALA A 311 0.42 8.72 22.62
CA ALA A 311 1.16 8.26 23.78
C ALA A 311 1.59 9.42 24.70
N HIS A 312 2.06 10.52 24.12
CA HIS A 312 2.66 11.64 24.86
C HIS A 312 1.70 12.80 25.13
N TYR A 313 0.74 13.03 24.25
CA TYR A 313 -0.23 14.13 24.32
C TYR A 313 -1.67 13.67 24.05
N PRO A 314 -2.17 12.66 24.78
CA PRO A 314 -3.45 12.01 24.48
C PRO A 314 -4.63 12.99 24.43
N ALA A 315 -4.67 13.97 25.35
CA ALA A 315 -5.76 14.94 25.40
C ALA A 315 -5.79 15.85 24.16
N GLY A 316 -4.65 16.44 23.78
CA GLY A 316 -4.56 17.32 22.61
C GLY A 316 -4.79 16.56 21.30
N PHE A 317 -4.26 15.34 21.21
CA PHE A 317 -4.46 14.47 20.05
C PHE A 317 -5.93 14.04 19.90
N MET A 318 -6.56 13.53 20.96
CA MET A 318 -7.95 13.08 20.88
C MET A 318 -8.93 14.23 20.67
N ALA A 319 -8.66 15.43 21.22
CA ALA A 319 -9.46 16.61 20.90
C ALA A 319 -9.41 16.93 19.40
N ALA A 320 -8.23 16.90 18.77
CA ALA A 320 -8.10 17.12 17.34
C ALA A 320 -8.81 16.05 16.49
N VAL A 321 -8.74 14.78 16.90
CA VAL A 321 -9.47 13.68 16.25
C VAL A 321 -10.98 13.93 16.31
N LEU A 322 -11.52 14.21 17.50
CA LEU A 322 -12.95 14.46 17.69
C LEU A 322 -13.41 15.70 16.91
N SER A 323 -12.61 16.78 16.89
CA SER A 323 -12.89 17.96 16.09
C SER A 323 -12.93 17.66 14.60
N ALA A 324 -12.04 16.79 14.11
CA ALA A 324 -12.04 16.42 12.71
C ALA A 324 -13.33 15.68 12.34
N ASP A 325 -13.83 14.79 13.21
CA ASP A 325 -15.00 13.91 12.96
C ASP A 325 -16.36 14.54 13.25
N MET A 326 -16.44 15.83 13.61
CA MET A 326 -17.68 16.51 13.98
C MET A 326 -18.80 16.46 12.92
N HIS A 327 -18.47 16.24 11.64
CA HIS A 327 -19.44 16.19 10.54
C HIS A 327 -19.88 14.77 10.17
N ASN A 328 -19.34 13.73 10.81
CA ASN A 328 -19.62 12.31 10.57
C ASN A 328 -20.42 11.68 11.72
N THR A 329 -21.49 12.34 12.19
CA THR A 329 -22.51 11.73 13.05
C THR A 329 -23.53 10.94 12.25
#